data_AF-A0A7V5F057-F1
#
_entry.id   AF-A0A7V5F057-F1
#
_cell.length_a   1.000
_cell.length_b   1.000
_cell.length_c   1.000
_cell.angle_alpha   90.00
_cell.angle_beta   90.00
_cell.angle_gamma   90.00
#
_symmetry.space_group_name_H-M   'P 1'
#
loop_
_entity.id
_entity.type
_entity.pdbx_description
1 polymer ?
#
loop_
_entity_poly.entity_id
_entity_poly.type
_entity_poly.pdbx_seq_one_letter_code
_entity_poly.pdbx_strand_id
1 'polypeptide(L)' 'MIQADRTIIADGLIKMMEPIIRRIVREELERMAKNRPEIFYVEADMPLYEDMLEIRKRSKEKKTELYSHEEVWGE' A
#
# COMPACT_ATOMS: atom_id res chain seq x y z
N MET A 1 28.01 15.51 -19.59
CA MET A 1 27.48 14.21 -20.10
C MET A 1 27.53 13.06 -19.09
N ILE A 2 28.41 13.06 -18.07
CA ILE A 2 28.57 11.90 -17.15
C ILE A 2 27.46 11.78 -16.08
N GLN A 3 26.75 12.85 -15.73
CA GLN A 3 25.70 12.82 -14.69
C GLN A 3 24.39 12.16 -15.15
N ALA A 4 23.95 12.38 -16.40
CA ALA A 4 22.70 11.81 -16.91
C ALA A 4 22.73 10.27 -16.95
N ASP A 5 23.90 9.69 -17.22
CA ASP A 5 24.10 8.25 -17.35
C ASP A 5 23.96 7.52 -15.99
N ARG A 6 24.43 8.16 -14.90
CA ARG A 6 24.27 7.60 -13.54
C ARG A 6 22.82 7.62 -13.05
N THR A 7 22.06 8.64 -13.43
CA THR A 7 20.64 8.76 -13.05
C THR A 7 19.81 7.67 -13.74
N ILE A 8 20.06 7.40 -15.02
CA ILE A 8 19.36 6.36 -15.79
C ILE A 8 19.61 4.96 -15.18
N ILE A 9 20.84 4.68 -14.73
CA ILE A 9 21.20 3.41 -14.07
C ILE A 9 20.49 3.28 -12.71
N ALA A 10 20.44 4.37 -11.93
CA ALA A 10 19.75 4.37 -10.63
C ALA A 10 18.23 4.17 -10.79
N ASP A 11 17.59 4.86 -11.73
CA ASP A 11 16.15 4.72 -11.99
C ASP A 11 15.81 3.32 -12.51
N GLY A 12 16.65 2.75 -13.36
CA GLY A 12 16.51 1.37 -13.84
C GLY A 12 16.62 0.34 -12.72
N LEU A 13 17.57 0.54 -11.79
CA LEU A 13 17.73 -0.31 -10.62
C LEU A 13 16.53 -0.22 -9.67
N ILE A 14 16.04 1.00 -9.40
CA ILE A 14 14.86 1.22 -8.55
C ILE A 14 13.64 0.51 -9.14
N LYS A 15 13.37 0.71 -10.43
CA LYS A 15 12.25 0.04 -11.13
C LYS A 15 12.37 -1.49 -11.10
N MET A 16 13.58 -2.02 -11.18
CA MET A 16 13.83 -3.46 -11.10
C MET A 16 13.62 -4.01 -9.67
N MET A 17 14.03 -3.25 -8.66
CA MET A 17 13.94 -3.66 -7.25
C MET A 17 12.55 -3.48 -6.66
N GLU A 18 11.77 -2.54 -7.19
CA GLU A 18 10.45 -2.19 -6.67
C GLU A 18 9.50 -3.40 -6.51
N PRO A 19 9.37 -4.35 -7.47
CA PRO A 19 8.56 -5.54 -7.28
C PRO A 19 9.05 -6.43 -6.12
N ILE A 20 10.37 -6.52 -5.93
CA ILE A 20 10.99 -7.32 -4.86
C ILE A 20 10.71 -6.67 -3.51
N ILE A 21 10.91 -5.36 -3.41
CA ILE A 21 10.62 -4.59 -2.19
C ILE A 21 9.13 -4.69 -1.85
N ARG A 22 8.23 -4.47 -2.82
CA ARG A 22 6.79 -4.61 -2.62
C ARG A 22 6.40 -6.01 -2.14
N ARG A 23 7.06 -7.05 -2.65
CA ARG A 23 6.83 -8.43 -2.20
C ARG A 23 7.26 -8.65 -0.75
N ILE A 24 8.49 -8.26 -0.41
CA ILE A 24 9.03 -8.40 0.96
C ILE A 24 8.18 -7.61 1.96
N VAL A 25 7.85 -6.36 1.65
CA VAL A 25 7.02 -5.53 2.52
C VAL A 25 5.63 -6.16 2.73
N ARG A 26 5.02 -6.70 1.68
CA ARG A 26 3.74 -7.41 1.80
C ARG A 26 3.85 -8.64 2.72
N GLU A 27 4.86 -9.48 2.51
CA GLU A 27 5.08 -10.68 3.31
C GLU A 27 5.30 -10.34 4.80
N GLU A 28 6.06 -9.29 5.09
CA GLU A 28 6.30 -8.82 6.47
C GLU A 28 5.05 -8.22 7.10
N LEU A 29 4.27 -7.44 6.36
CA LEU A 29 2.99 -6.92 6.85
C LEU A 29 2.00 -8.05 7.14
N GLU A 30 1.92 -9.07 6.29
CA GLU A 30 1.08 -10.26 6.54
C GLU A 30 1.52 -11.02 7.79
N ARG A 31 2.85 -11.18 7.96
CA ARG A 31 3.42 -11.81 9.16
C ARG A 31 3.11 -10.99 10.41
N MET A 32 3.19 -9.66 10.36
CA MET A 32 2.82 -8.78 11.46
C MET A 32 1.33 -8.90 11.79
N ALA A 33 0.46 -8.86 10.78
CA ALA A 33 -0.99 -8.99 10.97
C ALA A 33 -1.39 -10.32 11.62
N LYS A 34 -0.68 -11.42 11.31
CA LYS A 34 -0.91 -12.73 11.92
C LYS A 34 -0.42 -12.82 13.37
N ASN A 35 0.77 -12.28 13.65
CA ASN A 35 1.42 -12.45 14.95
C ASN A 35 1.07 -11.36 15.98
N ARG A 36 0.61 -10.21 15.51
CA ARG A 36 0.25 -9.04 16.32
C ARG A 36 -1.02 -8.38 15.77
N PRO A 37 -2.17 -9.08 15.83
CA PRO A 37 -3.44 -8.59 15.29
C PRO A 37 -3.87 -7.25 15.91
N GLU A 38 -3.43 -6.94 17.12
CA GLU A 38 -3.68 -5.69 17.83
C GLU A 38 -3.09 -4.45 17.14
N ILE A 39 -2.04 -4.59 16.32
CA ILE A 39 -1.41 -3.45 15.62
C ILE A 39 -2.33 -2.85 14.55
N PHE A 40 -3.19 -3.67 13.94
CA PHE A 40 -4.13 -3.23 12.91
C PHE A 40 -5.56 -3.13 13.44
N TYR A 41 -5.73 -3.09 14.76
CA TYR A 41 -7.03 -2.92 15.40
C TYR A 41 -7.37 -1.43 15.50
N VAL A 42 -8.59 -1.08 15.08
CA VAL A 42 -9.13 0.29 15.20
C VAL A 42 -10.25 0.23 16.23
N GLU A 43 -10.11 1.00 17.31
CA GLU A 43 -11.13 1.09 18.35
C GLU A 43 -12.26 2.03 17.95
N ALA A 44 -13.44 1.88 18.59
CA ALA A 44 -14.66 2.61 18.23
C ALA A 44 -14.56 4.13 18.42
N ASP A 45 -13.66 4.58 19.29
CA ASP A 45 -13.42 6.00 19.58
C ASP A 45 -12.38 6.63 18.65
N MET A 46 -11.72 5.84 17.79
CA MET A 46 -10.72 6.33 16.85
C MET A 46 -11.38 6.95 15.60
N PRO A 47 -10.84 8.05 15.05
CA PRO A 47 -11.45 8.78 13.93
C PRO A 47 -11.74 7.94 12.67
N LEU A 48 -10.98 6.87 12.44
CA LEU A 48 -11.09 6.01 11.25
C LEU A 48 -12.01 4.80 11.43
N TYR A 49 -12.64 4.62 12.60
CA TYR A 49 -13.40 3.41 12.89
C TYR A 49 -14.56 3.17 11.92
N GLU A 50 -15.40 4.18 11.75
CA GLU A 50 -16.58 4.09 10.88
C GLU A 50 -16.19 3.89 9.41
N ASP A 51 -15.16 4.61 8.94
CA ASP A 51 -14.62 4.45 7.60
C ASP A 51 -14.13 3.01 7.35
N MET A 52 -13.43 2.43 8.33
CA MET A 52 -12.95 1.05 8.24
C MET A 52 -14.08 0.02 8.25
N LEU A 53 -15.15 0.25 9.02
CA LEU A 53 -16.36 -0.58 8.98
C LEU A 53 -17.03 -0.53 7.61
N GLU A 54 -17.14 0.66 7.03
CA GLU A 54 -17.74 0.86 5.72
C GLU A 54 -16.91 0.19 4.60
N ILE A 55 -15.58 0.36 4.63
CA ILE A 55 -14.65 -0.30 3.70
C ILE A 55 -14.79 -1.82 3.82
N ARG A 56 -14.83 -2.36 5.04
CA ARG A 56 -15.01 -3.80 5.28
C ARG A 56 -16.34 -4.32 4.74
N LYS A 57 -17.43 -3.55 4.91
CA LYS A 57 -18.75 -3.88 4.35
C LYS A 57 -18.70 -3.91 2.83
N ARG A 58 -18.17 -2.86 2.20
CA ARG A 58 -18.00 -2.77 0.74
C ARG A 58 -17.14 -3.91 0.18
N SER A 59 -16.11 -4.33 0.91
CA SER A 59 -15.24 -5.45 0.53
C SER A 59 -15.98 -6.78 0.48
N LYS A 60 -16.81 -7.09 1.49
CA LYS A 60 -17.65 -8.31 1.51
C LYS A 60 -18.67 -8.33 0.38
N GLU A 61 -19.21 -7.17 0.02
CA GLU A 61 -20.18 -7.02 -1.07
C GLU A 61 -19.52 -6.99 -2.46
N LYS A 62 -18.18 -7.08 -2.55
CA LYS A 62 -17.40 -6.88 -3.78
C LYS A 62 -17.68 -5.54 -4.47
N LYS A 63 -18.01 -4.51 -3.69
CA LYS A 63 -18.28 -3.13 -4.12
C LYS A 63 -17.16 -2.17 -3.73
N THR A 64 -15.96 -2.69 -3.43
CA THR A 64 -14.81 -1.82 -3.16
C THR A 64 -14.28 -1.32 -4.48
N GLU A 65 -14.48 -0.04 -4.74
CA GLU A 65 -13.82 0.66 -5.82
C GLU A 65 -12.46 1.13 -5.29
N LEU A 66 -11.39 0.69 -5.96
CA LEU A 66 -10.04 1.14 -5.70
C LEU A 66 -9.68 2.07 -6.85
N TYR A 67 -9.39 3.33 -6.52
CA TYR A 67 -8.92 4.30 -7.47
C TYR A 67 -7.39 4.35 -7.44
N SER A 68 -6.77 4.47 -8.60
CA SER A 68 -5.36 4.75 -8.75
C SER A 68 -5.02 6.15 -8.25
N HIS A 69 -3.73 6.41 -8.08
CA HIS A 69 -3.27 7.75 -7.72
C HIS A 69 -3.65 8.76 -8.81
N GLU A 70 -3.44 8.40 -10.08
CA GLU A 70 -3.81 9.24 -11.22
C GLU A 70 -5.33 9.49 -11.27
N GLU A 71 -6.17 8.50 -10.96
CA GLU A 71 -7.63 8.65 -10.94
C GLU A 71 -8.13 9.67 -9.90
N VAL A 72 -7.43 9.80 -8.78
CA VAL A 72 -7.81 10.73 -7.69
C VAL A 72 -7.17 12.11 -7.86
N TRP A 73 -5.92 12.16 -8.33
CA TRP A 73 -5.10 13.38 -8.30
C TRP A 73 -4.77 13.97 -9.68
N GLY A 74 -4.95 13.21 -10.76
CA GLY A 74 -4.88 13.70 -12.14
C GLY A 74 -3.48 14.04 -12.66
N GLU A 75 -2.41 13.49 -12.09
CA GLU A 75 -1.03 13.66 -12.58
C GLU A 75 -0.71 12.80 -13.81
#